data_AF-A0A963RSA7-F1
#
_entry.id   AF-A0A963RSA7-F1
#
_cell.length_a   1.000
_cell.length_b   1.000
_cell.length_c   1.000
_cell.angle_alpha   90.00
_cell.angle_beta   90.00
_cell.angle_gamma   90.00
#
_symmetry.space_group_name_H-M   'P 1'
#
loop_
_entity.id
_entity.type
_entity.pdbx_description
1 polymer ?
#
loop_
_entity_poly.entity_id
_entity_poly.type
_entity_poly.pdbx_seq_one_letter_code
_entity_poly.pdbx_strand_id
1 'polypeptide(L)'
;ELEPVGSGAQRGMLTLREVLDRHRGSMVFGRDRLRNESFLRFVLPLAPAAEAAEAVVESAVPLYQDGRPEFYDFDLFQTRPFQGEHDDEPLAALAYTVFDTETTGLNPSQGDQILQIGATRIVNGRLLRGESFEQLIDPGRDISAANTAVHGITNEMVRGQPRIAEVLPAFHAFAQGTVLVAHNAAFDMKFLQLQEQATGLVFDQPVLDTLLLAIVAQPQQASHRLEALTERFGIAVEGRHTALADAKATAELLLRLIPLLEAQGIRTLGQARAAAQQTYLARLKY
;
A
#
# COMPACT_ATOMS: atom_id res chain seq x y z
N GLU A 1 23.42 29.19 -18.15
CA GLU A 1 24.06 27.94 -17.67
C GLU A 1 24.62 28.07 -16.25
N LEU A 2 25.42 29.10 -15.97
CA LEU A 2 26.12 29.28 -14.67
C LEU A 2 25.33 30.09 -13.63
N GLU A 3 24.15 30.60 -13.99
CA GLU A 3 23.27 31.26 -13.02
C GLU A 3 22.34 30.24 -12.37
N PRO A 4 22.00 30.42 -11.08
CA PRO A 4 21.05 29.55 -10.40
C PRO A 4 19.68 29.57 -11.08
N VAL A 5 19.12 28.38 -11.29
CA VAL A 5 17.82 28.21 -11.96
C VAL A 5 16.72 28.77 -11.07
N GLY A 6 15.85 29.61 -11.62
CA GLY A 6 14.76 30.23 -10.89
C GLY A 6 13.56 30.52 -11.78
N SER A 7 12.40 30.67 -11.16
CA SER A 7 11.18 31.11 -11.82
C SER A 7 10.66 32.37 -11.11
N GLY A 8 10.50 33.45 -11.86
CA GLY A 8 10.15 34.76 -11.30
C GLY A 8 11.21 35.25 -10.29
N ALA A 9 10.77 35.62 -9.08
CA ALA A 9 11.64 36.15 -8.03
C ALA A 9 12.33 35.07 -7.17
N GLN A 10 11.96 33.79 -7.33
CA GLN A 10 12.58 32.68 -6.60
C GLN A 10 13.73 32.11 -7.42
N ARG A 11 14.94 32.16 -6.85
CA ARG A 11 16.13 31.48 -7.40
C ARG A 11 16.45 30.27 -6.54
N GLY A 12 16.59 29.11 -7.17
CA GLY A 12 17.09 27.90 -6.55
C GLY A 12 18.60 27.99 -6.25
N MET A 13 19.14 26.96 -5.60
CA MET A 13 20.56 26.92 -5.23
C MET A 13 21.46 26.35 -6.33
N LEU A 14 20.89 25.61 -7.28
CA LEU A 14 21.64 24.93 -8.34
C LEU A 14 21.53 25.70 -9.66
N THR A 15 22.65 25.76 -10.38
CA THR A 15 22.74 26.27 -11.74
C THR A 15 22.24 25.22 -12.73
N LEU A 16 21.85 25.66 -13.93
CA LEU A 16 21.39 24.74 -14.98
C LEU A 16 22.49 23.73 -15.36
N ARG A 17 23.75 24.17 -15.33
CA ARG A 17 24.90 23.32 -15.61
C ARG A 17 25.06 22.22 -14.55
N GLU A 18 24.95 22.56 -13.28
CA GLU A 18 25.05 21.58 -12.18
C GLU A 18 23.92 20.55 -12.23
N VAL A 19 22.70 20.97 -12.62
CA VAL A 19 21.58 20.05 -12.83
C VAL A 19 21.87 19.08 -13.98
N LEU A 20 22.37 19.59 -15.11
CA LEU A 20 22.69 18.74 -16.26
C LEU A 20 23.84 17.77 -15.94
N ASP A 21 24.91 18.24 -15.31
CA ASP A 21 26.05 17.41 -14.94
C ASP A 21 25.64 16.31 -13.95
N ARG A 22 24.82 16.65 -12.93
CA ARG A 22 24.30 15.69 -11.95
C ARG A 22 23.48 14.58 -12.59
N HIS A 23 22.65 14.92 -13.57
CA HIS A 23 21.76 13.97 -14.24
C HIS A 23 22.35 13.36 -15.51
N ARG A 24 23.67 13.54 -15.75
CA ARG A 24 24.36 13.14 -16.98
C ARG A 24 23.63 13.61 -18.25
N GLY A 25 22.93 14.73 -18.14
CA GLY A 25 22.16 15.36 -19.19
C GLY A 25 23.02 16.24 -20.07
N SER A 26 22.47 16.62 -21.22
CA SER A 26 23.07 17.62 -22.09
C SER A 26 22.03 18.61 -22.59
N MET A 27 22.49 19.77 -23.03
CA MET A 27 21.63 20.82 -23.54
C MET A 27 22.13 21.27 -24.91
N VAL A 28 21.20 21.40 -25.84
CA VAL A 28 21.48 21.91 -27.18
C VAL A 28 20.60 23.12 -27.42
N PHE A 29 21.24 24.25 -27.67
CA PHE A 29 20.58 25.45 -28.16
C PHE A 29 20.61 25.46 -29.70
N GLY A 30 19.46 25.72 -30.32
CA GLY A 30 19.34 25.80 -31.76
C GLY A 30 18.43 26.94 -32.20
N ARG A 31 18.62 27.40 -33.43
CA ARG A 31 17.77 28.41 -34.06
C ARG A 31 17.35 27.96 -35.43
N ASP A 32 16.05 27.84 -35.66
CA ASP A 32 15.47 27.66 -36.99
C ASP A 32 15.38 29.04 -37.67
N ARG A 33 16.24 29.27 -38.66
CA ARG A 33 16.28 30.54 -39.39
C ARG A 33 15.12 30.72 -40.36
N LEU A 34 14.48 29.64 -40.82
CA LEU A 34 13.35 29.70 -41.74
C LEU A 34 12.06 30.01 -40.98
N ARG A 35 11.92 29.47 -39.78
CA ARG A 35 10.76 29.72 -38.88
C ARG A 35 10.97 30.90 -37.94
N ASN A 36 12.18 31.46 -37.91
CA ASN A 36 12.62 32.49 -36.95
C ASN A 36 12.37 32.10 -35.48
N GLU A 37 12.49 30.81 -35.17
CA GLU A 37 12.29 30.26 -33.83
C GLU A 37 13.65 29.89 -33.22
N SER A 38 13.80 30.16 -31.92
CA SER A 38 14.92 29.64 -31.15
C SER A 38 14.39 28.60 -30.18
N PHE A 39 15.09 27.48 -30.06
CA PHE A 39 14.69 26.38 -29.19
C PHE A 39 15.86 25.94 -28.32
N LEU A 40 15.50 25.43 -27.14
CA LEU A 40 16.40 24.80 -26.21
C LEU A 40 15.94 23.36 -26.03
N ARG A 41 16.82 22.39 -26.30
CA ARG A 41 16.54 20.97 -26.06
C ARG A 41 17.37 20.49 -24.89
N PHE A 42 16.70 19.84 -23.95
CA PHE A 42 17.33 19.09 -22.88
C PHE A 42 17.29 17.61 -23.24
N VAL A 43 18.44 16.96 -23.20
CA VAL A 43 18.55 15.52 -23.34
C VAL A 43 18.92 14.98 -21.97
N LEU A 44 17.95 14.37 -21.30
CA LEU A 44 18.18 13.67 -20.05
C LEU A 44 18.27 12.17 -20.37
N PRO A 45 19.32 11.45 -19.95
CA PRO A 45 19.35 10.01 -20.08
C PRO A 45 18.20 9.43 -19.26
N LEU A 46 17.40 8.56 -19.89
CA LEU A 46 16.47 7.74 -19.13
C LEU A 46 17.30 6.83 -18.23
N ALA A 47 17.10 6.96 -16.93
CA ALA A 47 17.65 5.99 -15.99
C ALA A 47 17.12 4.60 -16.41
N PRO A 48 17.99 3.57 -16.49
CA PRO A 48 17.51 2.20 -16.42
C PRO A 48 16.63 2.10 -15.17
N ALA A 49 15.46 1.47 -15.27
CA ALA A 49 14.45 1.46 -14.20
C ALA A 49 15.00 1.07 -12.81
N ALA A 50 16.14 0.38 -12.75
CA ALA A 50 16.87 0.03 -11.54
C ALA A 50 17.59 1.22 -10.85
N GLU A 51 18.24 2.13 -11.60
CA GLU A 51 19.04 3.22 -11.02
C GLU A 51 18.18 4.40 -10.54
N ALA A 52 16.99 4.58 -11.12
CA ALA A 52 16.01 5.55 -10.61
C ALA A 52 15.47 5.17 -9.22
N ALA A 53 15.46 3.87 -8.89
CA ALA A 53 15.01 3.38 -7.60
C ALA A 53 16.08 3.60 -6.51
N GLU A 54 17.36 3.35 -6.80
CA GLU A 54 18.45 3.50 -5.82
C GLU A 54 18.67 4.95 -5.36
N ALA A 55 18.57 5.94 -6.27
CA ALA A 55 18.77 7.35 -5.92
C ALA A 55 17.65 7.94 -5.03
N VAL A 56 16.49 7.29 -4.96
CA VAL A 56 15.38 7.68 -4.06
C VAL A 56 15.61 7.11 -2.66
N VAL A 57 16.21 5.92 -2.57
CA VAL A 57 16.45 5.19 -1.32
C VAL A 57 17.52 5.85 -0.45
N GLU A 58 18.56 6.43 -1.06
CA GLU A 58 19.74 6.92 -0.32
C GLU A 58 19.50 8.25 0.45
N SER A 59 18.37 8.92 0.25
CA SER A 59 18.04 10.19 0.95
C SER A 59 17.07 10.05 2.11
N ALA A 60 16.61 8.84 2.43
CA ALA A 60 15.49 8.61 3.34
C ALA A 60 15.87 8.03 4.70
N VAL A 61 16.62 8.78 5.52
CA VAL A 61 16.48 8.77 6.99
C VAL A 61 16.83 10.18 7.49
N PRO A 62 15.84 11.00 7.88
CA PRO A 62 15.26 10.82 9.21
C PRO A 62 13.74 11.12 9.33
N LEU A 63 13.09 10.24 10.11
CA LEU A 63 11.96 10.53 11.02
C LEU A 63 10.75 11.27 10.43
N TYR A 64 9.80 10.48 9.92
CA TYR A 64 8.37 10.80 9.74
C TYR A 64 8.03 12.08 8.96
N GLN A 65 8.02 11.99 7.62
CA GLN A 65 7.12 12.79 6.77
C GLN A 65 6.53 12.05 5.55
N ASP A 66 6.82 10.76 5.32
CA ASP A 66 6.30 10.02 4.15
C ASP A 66 5.79 8.60 4.51
N GLY A 67 4.48 8.47 4.75
CA GLY A 67 3.68 7.23 4.60
C GLY A 67 4.01 5.99 5.47
N ARG A 68 3.05 5.06 5.54
CA ARG A 68 3.28 3.66 5.95
C ARG A 68 4.33 3.07 5.00
N PRO A 69 5.39 2.38 5.48
CA PRO A 69 6.36 1.79 4.59
C PRO A 69 5.64 0.73 3.79
N GLU A 70 6.04 0.67 2.55
CA GLU A 70 5.50 -0.32 1.66
C GLU A 70 6.22 -1.64 1.94
N PHE A 71 5.46 -2.65 2.37
CA PHE A 71 6.00 -3.98 2.62
C PHE A 71 5.74 -4.80 1.37
N TYR A 72 6.75 -5.54 0.95
CA TYR A 72 6.71 -6.28 -0.30
C TYR A 72 7.22 -7.69 -0.04
N ASP A 73 6.45 -8.45 0.73
CA ASP A 73 6.74 -9.85 1.03
C ASP A 73 6.01 -10.73 0.00
N PHE A 74 6.73 -11.16 -1.04
CA PHE A 74 6.17 -12.00 -2.11
C PHE A 74 5.90 -13.43 -1.69
N ASP A 75 6.45 -13.85 -0.55
CA ASP A 75 6.13 -15.14 0.02
C ASP A 75 4.70 -15.16 0.56
N LEU A 76 4.02 -14.01 0.77
CA LEU A 76 2.57 -13.98 1.04
C LEU A 76 1.77 -14.77 -0.01
N PHE A 77 2.20 -14.72 -1.28
CA PHE A 77 1.52 -15.41 -2.37
C PHE A 77 2.12 -16.80 -2.66
N GLN A 78 3.26 -17.14 -2.05
CA GLN A 78 4.03 -18.37 -2.31
C GLN A 78 4.11 -19.36 -1.13
N THR A 79 3.77 -18.95 0.11
CA THR A 79 4.16 -19.70 1.33
C THR A 79 3.59 -21.11 1.42
N ARG A 80 2.52 -21.42 0.69
CA ARG A 80 2.16 -22.80 0.30
C ARG A 80 1.54 -22.76 -1.09
N PRO A 81 1.77 -23.75 -1.97
CA PRO A 81 0.95 -23.90 -3.15
C PRO A 81 -0.49 -24.11 -2.68
N PHE A 82 -1.31 -23.07 -2.81
CA PHE A 82 -2.75 -23.16 -2.67
C PHE A 82 -3.21 -24.08 -3.80
N GLN A 83 -3.42 -25.36 -3.49
CA GLN A 83 -4.07 -26.29 -4.41
C GLN A 83 -5.52 -25.84 -4.51
N GLY A 84 -5.86 -25.28 -5.68
CA GLY A 84 -7.01 -24.44 -5.88
C GLY A 84 -8.35 -25.08 -5.53
N GLU A 85 -9.20 -24.27 -4.91
CA GLU A 85 -10.65 -24.36 -5.06
C GLU A 85 -11.25 -23.05 -5.62
N HIS A 86 -10.54 -21.92 -5.54
CA HIS A 86 -11.08 -20.59 -5.86
C HIS A 86 -10.36 -19.83 -6.99
N ASP A 87 -9.25 -20.32 -7.55
CA ASP A 87 -8.46 -19.55 -8.54
C ASP A 87 -9.23 -19.24 -9.84
N ASP A 88 -10.14 -20.13 -10.24
CA ASP A 88 -11.04 -19.94 -11.38
C ASP A 88 -12.34 -19.21 -11.01
N GLU A 89 -12.58 -18.97 -9.72
CA GLU A 89 -13.80 -18.31 -9.26
C GLU A 89 -13.78 -16.82 -9.64
N PRO A 90 -14.90 -16.29 -10.20
CA PRO A 90 -14.99 -14.87 -10.54
C PRO A 90 -14.82 -13.97 -9.31
N LEU A 91 -14.08 -12.86 -9.46
CA LEU A 91 -13.90 -11.86 -8.41
C LEU A 91 -15.24 -11.35 -7.85
N ALA A 92 -16.26 -11.22 -8.69
CA ALA A 92 -17.59 -10.77 -8.27
C ALA A 92 -18.37 -11.80 -7.42
N ALA A 93 -18.01 -13.07 -7.47
CA ALA A 93 -18.70 -14.16 -6.77
C ALA A 93 -18.10 -14.48 -5.39
N LEU A 94 -16.84 -14.14 -5.17
CA LEU A 94 -16.10 -14.43 -3.95
C LEU A 94 -16.62 -13.66 -2.73
N ALA A 95 -16.43 -14.27 -1.56
CA ALA A 95 -16.55 -13.60 -0.28
C ALA A 95 -15.18 -13.10 0.19
N TYR A 96 -15.13 -11.88 0.69
CA TYR A 96 -13.90 -11.24 1.15
C TYR A 96 -14.00 -10.83 2.61
N THR A 97 -12.90 -11.04 3.34
CA THR A 97 -12.66 -10.33 4.60
C THR A 97 -11.63 -9.25 4.32
N VAL A 98 -12.09 -8.01 4.34
CA VAL A 98 -11.22 -6.85 4.15
C VAL A 98 -10.84 -6.34 5.52
N PHE A 99 -9.55 -6.17 5.76
CA PHE A 99 -9.05 -5.79 7.08
C PHE A 99 -7.89 -4.81 6.98
N ASP A 100 -7.64 -4.13 8.09
CA ASP A 100 -6.50 -3.26 8.30
C ASP A 100 -6.04 -3.37 9.77
N THR A 101 -4.78 -3.03 10.01
CA THR A 101 -4.18 -3.03 11.34
C THR A 101 -3.54 -1.69 11.67
N GLU A 102 -3.78 -1.22 12.89
CA GLU A 102 -2.99 -0.14 13.49
C GLU A 102 -1.91 -0.76 14.37
N THR A 103 -0.73 -0.14 14.42
CA THR A 103 0.46 -0.76 15.01
C THR A 103 1.30 0.25 15.81
N THR A 104 2.13 -0.25 16.73
CA THR A 104 3.03 0.61 17.54
C THR A 104 4.13 1.25 16.73
N GLY A 105 4.25 0.93 15.45
CA GLY A 105 5.34 1.30 14.57
C GLY A 105 5.35 0.40 13.35
N LEU A 106 6.33 0.62 12.49
CA LEU A 106 6.29 0.11 11.13
C LEU A 106 7.23 -1.07 10.89
N ASN A 107 7.88 -1.60 11.93
CA ASN A 107 8.91 -2.65 11.82
C ASN A 107 8.52 -3.89 12.65
N PRO A 108 7.65 -4.78 12.12
CA PRO A 108 7.19 -5.97 12.85
C PRO A 108 8.37 -6.86 13.30
N SER A 109 9.38 -7.06 12.45
CA SER A 109 10.58 -7.85 12.77
C SER A 109 11.47 -7.23 13.85
N GLN A 110 11.29 -5.95 14.18
CA GLN A 110 12.02 -5.27 15.27
C GLN A 110 11.16 -5.12 16.54
N GLY A 111 10.04 -5.84 16.61
CA GLY A 111 9.22 -5.96 17.82
C GLY A 111 8.06 -4.98 17.90
N ASP A 112 7.75 -4.24 16.83
CA ASP A 112 6.47 -3.52 16.76
C ASP A 112 5.29 -4.48 16.87
N GLN A 113 4.20 -4.01 17.48
CA GLN A 113 3.04 -4.81 17.86
C GLN A 113 1.75 -4.23 17.27
N ILE A 114 0.74 -5.07 17.09
CA ILE A 114 -0.60 -4.66 16.67
C ILE A 114 -1.30 -3.94 17.85
N LEU A 115 -1.96 -2.82 17.54
CA LEU A 115 -2.77 -2.00 18.44
C LEU A 115 -4.26 -2.14 18.18
N GLN A 116 -4.66 -2.37 16.93
CA GLN A 116 -6.04 -2.54 16.54
C GLN A 116 -6.13 -3.46 15.33
N ILE A 117 -7.17 -4.29 15.28
CA ILE A 117 -7.62 -4.96 14.06
C ILE A 117 -9.02 -4.46 13.75
N GLY A 118 -9.23 -4.00 12.52
CA GLY A 118 -10.52 -3.65 11.98
C GLY A 118 -10.78 -4.46 10.72
N ALA A 119 -11.98 -5.02 10.58
CA ALA A 119 -12.35 -5.80 9.41
C ALA A 119 -13.83 -5.70 9.08
N THR A 120 -14.16 -5.96 7.81
CA THR A 120 -15.52 -6.00 7.30
C THR A 120 -15.64 -7.03 6.18
N ARG A 121 -16.86 -7.45 5.85
CA ARG A 121 -17.10 -8.47 4.82
C ARG A 121 -17.70 -7.90 3.55
N ILE A 122 -17.26 -8.45 2.43
CA ILE A 122 -17.95 -8.34 1.15
C ILE A 122 -18.51 -9.71 0.81
N VAL A 123 -19.80 -9.79 0.49
CA VAL A 123 -20.47 -11.01 0.04
C VAL A 123 -21.37 -10.67 -1.14
N ASN A 124 -21.33 -11.48 -2.20
CA ASN A 124 -22.11 -11.25 -3.43
C ASN A 124 -21.93 -9.82 -3.99
N GLY A 125 -20.69 -9.33 -4.01
CA GLY A 125 -20.35 -7.99 -4.50
C GLY A 125 -20.92 -6.83 -3.66
N ARG A 126 -21.32 -7.08 -2.40
CA ARG A 126 -21.87 -6.06 -1.50
C ARG A 126 -21.11 -6.00 -0.19
N LEU A 127 -20.76 -4.79 0.23
CA LEU A 127 -20.19 -4.52 1.55
C LEU A 127 -21.26 -4.70 2.63
N LEU A 128 -21.03 -5.65 3.54
CA LEU A 128 -21.89 -5.92 4.68
C LEU A 128 -21.46 -5.04 5.87
N ARG A 129 -21.91 -3.78 5.89
CA ARG A 129 -21.48 -2.80 6.92
C ARG A 129 -21.77 -3.21 8.37
N GLY A 130 -22.76 -4.10 8.58
CA GLY A 130 -23.11 -4.63 9.91
C GLY A 130 -22.31 -5.88 10.30
N GLU A 131 -21.58 -6.50 9.37
CA GLU A 131 -20.65 -7.59 9.65
C GLU A 131 -19.24 -7.02 9.70
N SER A 132 -18.83 -6.63 10.91
CA SER A 132 -17.52 -6.05 11.18
C SER A 132 -16.87 -6.68 12.41
N PHE A 133 -15.55 -6.71 12.38
CA PHE A 133 -14.69 -7.01 13.52
C PHE A 133 -13.93 -5.74 13.88
N GLU A 134 -13.90 -5.36 15.15
CA GLU A 134 -13.13 -4.22 15.62
C GLU A 134 -12.66 -4.49 17.04
N GLN A 135 -11.34 -4.53 17.24
CA GLN A 135 -10.76 -4.83 18.53
C GLN A 135 -9.47 -4.02 18.75
N LEU A 136 -9.43 -3.25 19.84
CA LEU A 136 -8.19 -2.69 20.39
C LEU A 136 -7.42 -3.78 21.14
N ILE A 137 -6.09 -3.72 21.07
CA ILE A 137 -5.19 -4.74 21.60
C ILE A 137 -4.18 -4.06 22.51
N ASP A 138 -3.91 -4.66 23.67
CA ASP A 138 -2.78 -4.26 24.51
C ASP A 138 -1.48 -4.76 23.85
N PRO A 139 -0.61 -3.87 23.36
CA PRO A 139 0.64 -4.27 22.70
C PRO A 139 1.70 -4.75 23.70
N GLY A 140 1.48 -4.60 25.02
CA GLY A 140 2.46 -4.93 26.04
C GLY A 140 3.69 -4.03 26.08
N ARG A 141 3.61 -2.86 25.43
CA ARG A 141 4.67 -1.85 25.36
C ARG A 141 4.07 -0.46 25.19
N ASP A 142 4.85 0.56 25.47
CA ASP A 142 4.40 1.94 25.28
C ASP A 142 4.30 2.32 23.80
N ILE A 143 3.24 3.04 23.47
CA ILE A 143 3.00 3.69 22.19
C ILE A 143 3.69 5.06 22.21
N SER A 144 4.51 5.34 21.19
CA SER A 144 5.17 6.65 21.05
C SER A 144 4.16 7.75 20.69
N ALA A 145 4.40 8.97 21.15
CA ALA A 145 3.54 10.12 20.81
C ALA A 145 3.47 10.38 19.30
N ALA A 146 4.53 10.05 18.54
CA ALA A 146 4.53 10.16 17.09
C ALA A 146 3.53 9.20 16.45
N ASN A 147 3.43 7.96 16.94
CA ASN A 147 2.48 6.98 16.41
C ASN A 147 1.05 7.30 16.86
N THR A 148 0.86 7.70 18.12
CA THR A 148 -0.43 8.23 18.59
C THR A 148 -0.93 9.38 17.72
N ALA A 149 -0.06 10.24 17.20
CA ALA A 149 -0.46 11.35 16.33
C ALA A 149 -0.95 10.91 14.94
N VAL A 150 -0.62 9.69 14.50
CA VAL A 150 -1.04 9.13 13.21
C VAL A 150 -2.44 8.51 13.33
N HIS A 151 -2.61 7.56 14.25
CA HIS A 151 -3.82 6.73 14.35
C HIS A 151 -4.73 7.10 15.54
N GLY A 152 -4.32 8.04 16.39
CA GLY A 152 -5.12 8.52 17.53
C GLY A 152 -5.24 7.55 18.73
N ILE A 153 -4.67 6.34 18.64
CA ILE A 153 -4.72 5.34 19.72
C ILE A 153 -3.68 5.69 20.79
N THR A 154 -4.16 5.89 22.03
CA THR A 154 -3.32 6.25 23.17
C THR A 154 -3.01 5.04 24.07
N ASN A 155 -1.99 5.17 24.92
CA ASN A 155 -1.64 4.14 25.92
C ASN A 155 -2.80 3.86 26.89
N GLU A 156 -3.65 4.84 27.16
CA GLU A 156 -4.83 4.68 28.01
C GLU A 156 -5.93 3.85 27.32
N MET A 157 -6.10 3.99 26.01
CA MET A 157 -7.12 3.25 25.24
C MET A 157 -6.82 1.75 25.17
N VAL A 158 -5.53 1.39 25.09
CA VAL A 158 -5.09 -0.01 25.00
C VAL A 158 -4.87 -0.66 26.36
N ARG A 159 -4.84 0.12 27.45
CA ARG A 159 -4.63 -0.41 28.80
C ARG A 159 -5.80 -1.30 29.21
N GLY A 160 -5.50 -2.57 29.51
CA GLY A 160 -6.50 -3.55 29.94
C GLY A 160 -7.30 -4.16 28.79
N GLN A 161 -6.97 -3.82 27.54
CA GLN A 161 -7.46 -4.55 26.37
C GLN A 161 -6.83 -5.96 26.31
N PRO A 162 -7.46 -6.93 25.62
CA PRO A 162 -6.88 -8.25 25.42
C PRO A 162 -5.55 -8.18 24.67
N ARG A 163 -4.67 -9.16 24.92
CA ARG A 163 -3.44 -9.32 24.15
C ARG A 163 -3.73 -9.94 22.79
N ILE A 164 -2.82 -9.76 21.84
CA ILE A 164 -2.98 -10.26 20.47
C ILE A 164 -3.30 -11.78 20.41
N ALA A 165 -2.70 -12.58 21.29
CA ALA A 165 -2.94 -14.02 21.36
C ALA A 165 -4.39 -14.39 21.74
N GLU A 166 -5.11 -13.50 22.44
CA GLU A 166 -6.51 -13.68 22.79
C GLU A 166 -7.45 -13.20 21.67
N VAL A 167 -7.01 -12.21 20.88
CA VAL A 167 -7.80 -11.59 19.81
C VAL A 167 -7.73 -12.39 18.51
N LEU A 168 -6.56 -12.91 18.15
CA LEU A 168 -6.36 -13.60 16.88
C LEU A 168 -7.28 -14.80 16.63
N PRO A 169 -7.62 -15.66 17.60
CA PRO A 169 -8.58 -16.75 17.37
C PRO A 169 -9.94 -16.25 16.88
N ALA A 170 -10.43 -15.13 17.42
CA ALA A 170 -11.70 -14.54 17.03
C ALA A 170 -11.63 -13.92 15.62
N PHE A 171 -10.53 -13.22 15.31
CA PHE A 171 -10.31 -12.67 13.97
C PHE A 171 -10.12 -13.77 12.91
N HIS A 172 -9.39 -14.84 13.24
CA HIS A 172 -9.22 -16.00 12.37
C HIS A 172 -10.56 -16.65 12.03
N ALA A 173 -11.41 -16.86 13.04
CA ALA A 173 -12.77 -17.36 12.85
C ALA A 173 -13.62 -16.43 11.98
N PHE A 174 -13.52 -15.11 12.17
CA PHE A 174 -14.22 -14.12 11.35
C PHE A 174 -13.81 -14.20 9.87
N ALA A 175 -12.53 -14.47 9.60
CA ALA A 175 -11.97 -14.54 8.25
C ALA A 175 -12.13 -15.91 7.56
N GLN A 176 -12.72 -16.91 8.21
CA GLN A 176 -12.85 -18.25 7.65
C GLN A 176 -13.67 -18.28 6.35
N GLY A 177 -13.19 -19.05 5.37
CA GLY A 177 -13.87 -19.24 4.08
C GLY A 177 -13.95 -17.98 3.23
N THR A 178 -13.04 -17.03 3.42
CA THR A 178 -12.98 -15.79 2.62
C THR A 178 -11.59 -15.54 2.07
N VAL A 179 -11.51 -14.76 1.00
CA VAL A 179 -10.26 -14.15 0.53
C VAL A 179 -9.92 -12.98 1.45
N LEU A 180 -8.70 -12.96 1.98
CA LEU A 180 -8.19 -11.83 2.76
C LEU A 180 -7.82 -10.67 1.84
N VAL A 181 -8.20 -9.46 2.24
CA VAL A 181 -7.90 -8.25 1.47
C VAL A 181 -7.42 -7.15 2.40
N ALA A 182 -6.32 -6.50 2.01
CA ALA A 182 -5.83 -5.30 2.67
C ALA A 182 -5.25 -4.34 1.63
N HIS A 183 -4.88 -3.13 2.06
CA HIS A 183 -4.16 -2.16 1.24
C HIS A 183 -2.69 -2.15 1.69
N ASN A 184 -1.75 -2.53 0.81
CA ASN A 184 -0.38 -2.87 1.18
C ASN A 184 -0.35 -4.11 2.11
N ALA A 185 -1.02 -5.18 1.67
CA ALA A 185 -1.41 -6.34 2.48
C ALA A 185 -0.22 -7.08 3.11
N ALA A 186 0.96 -7.01 2.49
CA ALA A 186 2.15 -7.65 3.03
C ALA A 186 2.55 -7.08 4.41
N PHE A 187 2.24 -5.81 4.69
CA PHE A 187 2.46 -5.23 6.02
C PHE A 187 1.62 -5.97 7.06
N ASP A 188 0.30 -5.99 6.88
CA ASP A 188 -0.63 -6.56 7.86
C ASP A 188 -0.38 -8.05 8.04
N MET A 189 -0.20 -8.77 6.93
CA MET A 189 0.09 -10.20 6.95
C MET A 189 1.42 -10.50 7.63
N LYS A 190 2.43 -9.63 7.56
CA LYS A 190 3.69 -9.84 8.28
C LYS A 190 3.47 -9.83 9.79
N PHE A 191 2.65 -8.91 10.29
CA PHE A 191 2.27 -8.88 11.70
C PHE A 191 1.53 -10.16 12.11
N LEU A 192 0.59 -10.64 11.30
CA LEU A 192 -0.12 -11.90 11.57
C LEU A 192 0.83 -13.11 11.57
N GLN A 193 1.73 -13.20 10.58
CA GLN A 193 2.69 -14.28 10.43
C GLN A 193 3.62 -14.40 11.65
N LEU A 194 4.09 -13.27 12.20
CA LEU A 194 4.96 -13.30 13.40
C LEU A 194 4.25 -13.84 14.65
N GLN A 195 2.91 -13.84 14.67
CA GLN A 195 2.13 -14.42 15.77
C GLN A 195 1.89 -15.92 15.61
N GLU A 196 2.22 -16.52 14.46
CA GLU A 196 2.02 -17.96 14.20
C GLU A 196 2.74 -18.83 15.23
N GLN A 197 4.00 -18.50 15.58
CA GLN A 197 4.77 -19.28 16.55
C GLN A 197 4.16 -19.24 17.96
N ALA A 198 3.57 -18.11 18.35
CA ALA A 198 3.01 -17.90 19.68
C ALA A 198 1.59 -18.45 19.81
N THR A 199 0.80 -18.41 18.73
CA THR A 199 -0.63 -18.76 18.75
C THR A 199 -0.94 -20.10 18.10
N GLY A 200 -0.06 -20.61 17.24
CA GLY A 200 -0.31 -21.77 16.39
C GLY A 200 -1.33 -21.52 15.27
N LEU A 201 -1.83 -20.28 15.13
CA LEU A 201 -2.80 -19.91 14.10
C LEU A 201 -2.08 -19.50 12.83
N VAL A 202 -2.42 -20.13 11.71
CA VAL A 202 -1.90 -19.79 10.38
C VAL A 202 -3.05 -19.23 9.54
N PHE A 203 -2.79 -18.12 8.85
CA PHE A 203 -3.72 -17.53 7.87
C PHE A 203 -3.32 -18.02 6.48
N ASP A 204 -3.94 -19.10 6.04
CA ASP A 204 -3.67 -19.78 4.76
C ASP A 204 -4.68 -19.43 3.65
N GLN A 205 -5.56 -18.47 3.90
CA GLN A 205 -6.49 -17.92 2.93
C GLN A 205 -5.75 -17.26 1.75
N PRO A 206 -6.34 -17.25 0.54
CA PRO A 206 -5.85 -16.41 -0.53
C PRO A 206 -5.86 -14.93 -0.12
N VAL A 207 -4.83 -14.20 -0.50
CA VAL A 207 -4.70 -12.75 -0.23
C VAL A 207 -4.82 -11.96 -1.52
N LEU A 208 -5.47 -10.79 -1.47
CA LEU A 208 -5.41 -9.75 -2.48
C LEU A 208 -4.94 -8.42 -1.87
N ASP A 209 -4.10 -7.71 -2.60
CA ASP A 209 -3.62 -6.39 -2.20
C ASP A 209 -4.22 -5.32 -3.10
N THR A 210 -5.06 -4.46 -2.52
CA THR A 210 -5.71 -3.37 -3.27
C THR A 210 -4.74 -2.31 -3.80
N LEU A 211 -3.56 -2.14 -3.20
CA LEU A 211 -2.50 -1.28 -3.73
C LEU A 211 -2.02 -1.81 -5.08
N LEU A 212 -1.65 -3.10 -5.12
CA LEU A 212 -1.16 -3.74 -6.34
C LEU A 212 -2.27 -3.83 -7.40
N LEU A 213 -3.50 -4.17 -7.01
CA LEU A 213 -4.64 -4.19 -7.92
C LEU A 213 -4.95 -2.80 -8.48
N ALA A 214 -4.81 -1.73 -7.70
CA ALA A 214 -4.98 -0.37 -8.20
C ALA A 214 -3.91 0.02 -9.23
N ILE A 215 -2.67 -0.45 -9.05
CA ILE A 215 -1.57 -0.24 -10.02
C ILE A 215 -1.86 -0.99 -11.31
N VAL A 216 -2.32 -2.24 -11.24
CA VAL A 216 -2.75 -3.00 -12.43
C VAL A 216 -3.88 -2.27 -13.14
N ALA A 217 -4.92 -1.87 -12.41
CA ALA A 217 -6.10 -1.25 -12.99
C ALA A 217 -5.82 0.14 -13.59
N GLN A 218 -4.90 0.92 -13.00
CA GLN A 218 -4.66 2.32 -13.36
C GLN A 218 -3.18 2.73 -13.29
N PRO A 219 -2.27 2.12 -14.08
CA PRO A 219 -0.82 2.27 -13.90
C PRO A 219 -0.27 3.66 -14.21
N GLN A 220 -1.06 4.54 -14.85
CA GLN A 220 -0.66 5.91 -15.18
C GLN A 220 -0.89 6.91 -14.04
N GLN A 221 -1.44 6.47 -12.91
CA GLN A 221 -1.78 7.35 -11.80
C GLN A 221 -0.54 7.66 -10.96
N ALA A 222 -0.42 8.91 -10.52
CA ALA A 222 0.75 9.38 -9.78
C ALA A 222 0.83 8.81 -8.35
N SER A 223 -0.32 8.47 -7.75
CA SER A 223 -0.40 7.91 -6.41
C SER A 223 -1.45 6.80 -6.34
N HIS A 224 -1.07 5.76 -5.60
CA HIS A 224 -1.90 4.62 -5.27
C HIS A 224 -2.09 4.46 -3.75
N ARG A 225 -1.72 5.47 -2.96
CA ARG A 225 -2.04 5.52 -1.53
C ARG A 225 -3.55 5.51 -1.33
N LEU A 226 -4.03 4.87 -0.28
CA LEU A 226 -5.46 4.76 0.02
C LEU A 226 -6.15 6.12 0.03
N GLU A 227 -5.51 7.17 0.56
CA GLU A 227 -5.99 8.57 0.51
C GLU A 227 -6.35 8.99 -0.91
N ALA A 228 -5.37 8.92 -1.80
CA ALA A 228 -5.51 9.36 -3.18
C ALA A 228 -6.52 8.50 -3.95
N LEU A 229 -6.59 7.19 -3.64
CA LEU A 229 -7.57 6.28 -4.26
C LEU A 229 -8.99 6.60 -3.81
N THR A 230 -9.21 6.75 -2.49
CA THR A 230 -10.53 7.04 -1.93
C THR A 230 -11.08 8.36 -2.45
N GLU A 231 -10.25 9.41 -2.50
CA GLU A 231 -10.61 10.70 -3.12
C GLU A 231 -10.97 10.53 -4.60
N ARG A 232 -10.11 9.87 -5.38
CA ARG A 232 -10.30 9.68 -6.83
C ARG A 232 -11.56 8.90 -7.17
N PHE A 233 -11.91 7.88 -6.38
CA PHE A 233 -13.10 7.07 -6.58
C PHE A 233 -14.36 7.65 -5.92
N GLY A 234 -14.25 8.80 -5.22
CA GLY A 234 -15.37 9.39 -4.49
C GLY A 234 -15.91 8.48 -3.39
N ILE A 235 -15.01 7.78 -2.69
CA ILE A 235 -15.32 6.92 -1.55
C ILE A 235 -15.33 7.79 -0.30
N ALA A 236 -16.48 7.87 0.37
CA ALA A 236 -16.59 8.62 1.62
C ALA A 236 -15.91 7.83 2.75
N VAL A 237 -14.97 8.48 3.44
CA VAL A 237 -14.28 7.89 4.60
C VAL A 237 -14.65 8.70 5.83
N GLU A 238 -15.45 8.11 6.72
CA GLU A 238 -15.75 8.67 8.04
C GLU A 238 -14.84 8.00 9.08
N GLY A 239 -14.14 8.79 9.91
CA GLY A 239 -13.28 8.25 10.96
C GLY A 239 -11.98 7.59 10.46
N ARG A 240 -11.36 8.17 9.42
CA ARG A 240 -10.06 7.74 8.87
C ARG A 240 -8.99 7.58 9.97
N HIS A 241 -8.07 6.64 9.76
CA HIS A 241 -7.02 6.27 10.73
C HIS A 241 -7.57 5.53 11.95
N THR A 242 -8.73 4.89 11.78
CA THR A 242 -9.14 3.76 12.59
C THR A 242 -9.09 2.53 11.70
N ALA A 243 -8.64 1.40 12.25
CA ALA A 243 -8.50 0.18 11.46
C ALA A 243 -9.83 -0.24 10.78
N LEU A 244 -10.97 -0.03 11.44
CA LEU A 244 -12.27 -0.38 10.85
C LEU A 244 -12.68 0.58 9.72
N ALA A 245 -12.42 1.88 9.84
CA ALA A 245 -12.74 2.83 8.78
C ALA A 245 -11.88 2.58 7.54
N ASP A 246 -10.59 2.30 7.73
CA ASP A 246 -9.66 2.05 6.63
C ASP A 246 -9.95 0.69 5.96
N ALA A 247 -10.35 -0.33 6.73
CA ALA A 247 -10.88 -1.59 6.18
C ALA A 247 -12.16 -1.39 5.33
N LYS A 248 -13.09 -0.55 5.79
CA LYS A 248 -14.32 -0.23 5.02
C LYS A 248 -14.00 0.56 3.75
N ALA A 249 -13.09 1.53 3.82
CA ALA A 249 -12.64 2.28 2.66
C ALA A 249 -11.95 1.37 1.64
N THR A 250 -11.10 0.44 2.11
CA THR A 250 -10.44 -0.58 1.29
C THR A 250 -11.45 -1.52 0.65
N ALA A 251 -12.52 -1.88 1.36
CA ALA A 251 -13.58 -2.73 0.83
C ALA A 251 -14.35 -2.04 -0.29
N GLU A 252 -14.73 -0.77 -0.11
CA GLU A 252 -15.34 0.03 -1.17
C GLU A 252 -14.41 0.20 -2.36
N LEU A 253 -13.11 0.41 -2.11
CA LEU A 253 -12.10 0.49 -3.16
C LEU A 253 -12.04 -0.80 -3.98
N LEU A 254 -11.99 -1.96 -3.33
CA LEU A 254 -12.00 -3.26 -4.03
C LEU A 254 -13.22 -3.39 -4.96
N LEU A 255 -14.40 -3.02 -4.48
CA LEU A 255 -15.63 -3.05 -5.28
C LEU A 255 -15.57 -2.12 -6.51
N ARG A 256 -14.81 -1.02 -6.45
CA ARG A 256 -14.56 -0.14 -7.61
C ARG A 256 -13.47 -0.68 -8.55
N LEU A 257 -12.50 -1.41 -8.02
CA LEU A 257 -11.41 -2.00 -8.81
C LEU A 257 -11.87 -3.23 -9.60
N ILE A 258 -12.77 -4.06 -9.07
CA ILE A 258 -13.23 -5.30 -9.73
C ILE A 258 -13.71 -5.05 -11.17
N PRO A 259 -14.65 -4.12 -11.46
CA PRO A 259 -15.09 -3.87 -12.83
C PRO A 259 -13.97 -3.35 -13.76
N LEU A 260 -13.00 -2.62 -13.22
CA LEU A 260 -11.85 -2.14 -14.01
C LEU A 260 -10.92 -3.28 -14.41
N LEU A 261 -10.66 -4.21 -13.48
CA LEU A 261 -9.90 -5.42 -13.74
C LEU A 261 -10.62 -6.32 -14.76
N GLU A 262 -11.94 -6.49 -14.62
CA GLU A 262 -12.74 -7.27 -15.56
C GLU A 262 -12.71 -6.70 -16.98
N ALA A 263 -12.72 -5.37 -17.12
CA ALA A 263 -12.58 -4.69 -18.41
C ALA A 263 -11.21 -4.92 -19.08
N GLN A 264 -10.18 -5.25 -18.28
CA GLN A 264 -8.86 -5.65 -18.74
C GLN A 264 -8.72 -7.16 -18.96
N GLY A 265 -9.79 -7.93 -18.78
CA GLY A 265 -9.80 -9.39 -18.92
C GLY A 265 -9.36 -10.16 -17.67
N ILE A 266 -9.14 -9.47 -16.54
CA ILE A 266 -8.81 -10.07 -15.23
C ILE A 266 -10.13 -10.29 -14.48
N ARG A 267 -10.65 -11.51 -14.52
CA ARG A 267 -11.97 -11.87 -13.99
C ARG A 267 -11.94 -12.82 -12.81
N THR A 268 -10.91 -13.64 -12.67
CA THR A 268 -10.82 -14.65 -11.61
C THR A 268 -9.79 -14.27 -10.54
N LEU A 269 -9.88 -14.90 -9.38
CA LEU A 269 -8.90 -14.73 -8.29
C LEU A 269 -7.47 -15.02 -8.76
N GLY A 270 -7.25 -16.12 -9.47
CA GLY A 270 -5.95 -16.52 -9.97
C GLY A 270 -5.36 -15.49 -10.94
N GLN A 271 -6.19 -14.94 -11.83
CA GLN A 271 -5.78 -13.87 -12.76
C GLN A 271 -5.41 -12.58 -12.02
N ALA A 272 -6.18 -12.19 -11.00
CA ALA A 272 -5.91 -10.99 -10.22
C ALA A 272 -4.59 -11.10 -9.44
N ARG A 273 -4.35 -12.25 -8.80
CA ARG A 273 -3.09 -12.54 -8.09
C ARG A 273 -1.90 -12.55 -9.05
N ALA A 274 -2.02 -13.22 -10.19
CA ALA A 274 -0.98 -13.27 -11.20
C ALA A 274 -0.65 -11.87 -11.77
N ALA A 275 -1.67 -11.04 -12.01
CA ALA A 275 -1.47 -9.66 -12.48
C ALA A 275 -0.81 -8.78 -11.41
N ALA A 276 -1.24 -8.89 -10.15
CA ALA A 276 -0.65 -8.17 -9.03
C ALA A 276 0.85 -8.49 -8.86
N GLN A 277 1.23 -9.77 -9.01
CA GLN A 277 2.63 -10.23 -8.97
C GLN A 277 3.51 -9.66 -10.09
N GLN A 278 2.92 -9.18 -11.19
CA GLN A 278 3.68 -8.59 -12.30
C GLN A 278 3.97 -7.11 -12.13
N THR A 279 3.37 -6.44 -11.15
CA THR A 279 3.61 -5.02 -10.88
C THR A 279 5.07 -4.75 -10.52
N TYR A 280 5.56 -3.53 -10.75
CA TYR A 280 6.96 -3.17 -10.48
C TYR A 280 7.29 -3.29 -8.98
N LEU A 281 6.34 -2.89 -8.13
CA LEU A 281 6.40 -3.08 -6.69
C LEU A 281 6.50 -4.54 -6.34
N ALA A 282 5.83 -5.42 -7.10
CA ALA A 282 5.88 -6.84 -6.87
C ALA A 282 7.23 -7.53 -7.18
N ARG A 283 8.21 -6.77 -7.70
CA ARG A 283 9.53 -7.28 -8.11
C ARG A 283 10.67 -6.86 -7.18
N LEU A 284 10.37 -6.04 -6.16
CA LEU A 284 11.37 -5.48 -5.25
C LEU A 284 11.65 -6.46 -4.10
N LYS A 285 12.81 -7.13 -4.09
CA LYS A 285 13.19 -7.99 -2.96
C LYS A 285 13.70 -7.10 -1.82
N TYR A 286 13.08 -7.20 -0.64
CA TYR A 286 13.56 -6.59 0.61
C TYR A 286 14.11 -7.65 1.56
#